data_AF-A0A2S5KHZ4-F1
#
_entry.id   AF-A0A2S5KHZ4-F1
#
_cell.length_a   1.000
_cell.length_b   1.000
_cell.length_c   1.000
_cell.angle_alpha   90.00
_cell.angle_beta   90.00
_cell.angle_gamma   90.00
#
_symmetry.space_group_name_H-M   'P 1'
#
loop_
_entity.id
_entity.type
_entity.pdbx_description
1 polymer ?
#
loop_
_entity_poly.entity_id
_entity_poly.type
_entity_poly.pdbx_seq_one_letter_code
_entity_poly.pdbx_strand_id
1 'polypeptide(L)'
;MSAKTVREQVFAVADDLLMSGTEPVLRLVSARLADVDDTAIQTTLQEWWLMLPQRIQYRLPIASDLPKEVVQVVQGLWDQAVRQASAQLEHERRQMAAQLEQQESDAGQHVERLRTEIVGHEVHNEQLRSKIDELEQKVKTLQAELSLQKATLHAELQKRSQAEQRELDIKHELDRVIKNRDESRLQFESRLKDEQARLVEAQSRYKAEVGQMRIAHDQLRDDASKKDSALTRQIHELQAELARAEVKSETQLTQLKSYEQELKGYRLESASSSRDLSKLNAQLLTEVNKSKRFEQRIQELENAQKEVGKRVSSSNAETMRRESDLRQQVLEREDELLRLRAQLKQQQTVMSAREEEMKRLQARMQA
;
A
#
# COMPACT_ATOMS: atom_id res chain seq x y z
N MET A 1 57.32 -52.72 -167.81
CA MET A 1 56.83 -51.42 -167.34
C MET A 1 57.17 -51.33 -165.86
N SER A 2 58.10 -50.44 -165.51
CA SER A 2 58.67 -50.32 -164.15
C SER A 2 57.74 -49.46 -163.30
N ALA A 3 57.29 -49.98 -162.15
CA ALA A 3 56.40 -49.27 -161.24
C ALA A 3 57.11 -48.03 -160.65
N LYS A 4 56.56 -46.82 -160.91
CA LYS A 4 57.07 -45.56 -160.32
C LYS A 4 56.92 -45.61 -158.79
N THR A 5 57.94 -45.20 -158.06
CA THR A 5 57.93 -45.17 -156.59
C THR A 5 56.96 -44.12 -156.06
N VAL A 6 56.38 -44.39 -154.88
CA VAL A 6 55.35 -43.55 -154.23
C VAL A 6 55.77 -42.08 -154.10
N ARG A 7 57.05 -41.80 -153.80
CA ARG A 7 57.60 -40.45 -153.63
C ARG A 7 57.46 -39.58 -154.88
N GLU A 8 57.82 -40.13 -156.03
CA GLU A 8 57.78 -39.40 -157.31
C GLU A 8 56.35 -39.10 -157.73
N GLN A 9 55.41 -40.00 -157.43
CA GLN A 9 53.99 -39.81 -157.71
C GLN A 9 53.40 -38.68 -156.85
N VAL A 10 53.70 -38.66 -155.55
CA VAL A 10 53.24 -37.60 -154.63
C VAL A 10 53.83 -36.24 -155.01
N PHE A 11 55.13 -36.17 -155.36
CA PHE A 11 55.77 -34.91 -155.75
C PHE A 11 55.21 -34.36 -157.07
N ALA A 12 54.98 -35.22 -158.07
CA ALA A 12 54.40 -34.80 -159.33
C ALA A 12 52.96 -34.27 -159.14
N VAL A 13 52.14 -34.94 -158.32
CA VAL A 13 50.78 -34.49 -158.02
C VAL A 13 50.78 -33.19 -157.21
N ALA A 14 51.68 -33.04 -156.25
CA ALA A 14 51.81 -31.82 -155.46
C ALA A 14 52.29 -30.63 -156.29
N ASP A 15 53.25 -30.83 -157.19
CA ASP A 15 53.73 -29.82 -158.13
C ASP A 15 52.63 -29.41 -159.12
N ASP A 16 51.85 -30.35 -159.66
CA ASP A 16 50.70 -30.03 -160.53
C ASP A 16 49.60 -29.23 -159.81
N LEU A 17 49.31 -29.58 -158.55
CA LEU A 17 48.35 -28.83 -157.73
C LEU A 17 48.86 -27.41 -157.46
N LEU A 18 50.13 -27.26 -157.10
CA LEU A 18 50.73 -25.94 -156.85
C LEU A 18 50.78 -25.09 -158.14
N MET A 19 51.14 -25.68 -159.29
CA MET A 19 51.15 -25.01 -160.59
C MET A 19 49.75 -24.60 -161.06
N SER A 20 48.71 -25.32 -160.63
CA SER A 20 47.31 -24.94 -160.86
C SER A 20 46.77 -23.95 -159.83
N GLY A 21 47.61 -23.44 -158.92
CA GLY A 21 47.25 -22.44 -157.91
C GLY A 21 46.49 -23.01 -156.72
N THR A 22 46.49 -24.33 -156.54
CA THR A 22 45.79 -25.02 -155.45
C THR A 22 46.80 -25.57 -154.45
N GLU A 23 46.56 -25.35 -153.16
CA GLU A 23 47.47 -25.87 -152.13
C GLU A 23 47.44 -27.42 -152.12
N PRO A 24 48.58 -28.11 -152.27
CA PRO A 24 48.60 -29.56 -152.22
C PRO A 24 48.44 -30.01 -150.76
N VAL A 25 47.20 -30.33 -150.39
CA VAL A 25 46.80 -30.89 -149.09
C VAL A 25 46.62 -32.41 -149.22
N LEU A 26 46.90 -33.15 -148.14
CA LEU A 26 46.84 -34.62 -148.07
C LEU A 26 45.62 -35.22 -148.79
N ARG A 27 44.42 -34.69 -148.51
CA ARG A 27 43.16 -35.15 -149.11
C ARG A 27 43.12 -35.08 -150.65
N LEU A 28 43.70 -34.02 -151.23
CA LEU A 28 43.70 -33.83 -152.69
C LEU A 28 44.72 -34.75 -153.37
N VAL A 29 45.84 -35.00 -152.70
CA VAL A 29 46.89 -35.89 -153.19
C VAL A 29 46.45 -37.34 -153.08
N SER A 30 45.84 -37.76 -151.96
CA SER A 30 45.31 -39.12 -151.78
C SER A 30 44.14 -39.42 -152.73
N ALA A 31 43.28 -38.43 -153.03
CA ALA A 31 42.22 -38.60 -154.02
C ALA A 31 42.75 -38.91 -155.43
N ARG A 32 43.98 -38.46 -155.78
CA ARG A 32 44.61 -38.75 -157.07
C ARG A 32 45.49 -40.01 -157.05
N LEU A 33 45.90 -40.46 -155.87
CA LEU A 33 46.77 -41.62 -155.65
C LEU A 33 46.06 -42.62 -154.72
N ALA A 34 44.96 -43.21 -155.20
CA ALA A 34 44.06 -44.03 -154.41
C ALA A 34 44.68 -45.34 -153.86
N ASP A 35 45.78 -45.80 -154.46
CA ASP A 35 46.45 -47.06 -154.11
C ASP A 35 47.62 -46.89 -153.11
N VAL A 36 47.84 -45.67 -152.59
CA VAL A 36 48.94 -45.35 -151.67
C VAL A 36 48.38 -45.01 -150.29
N ASP A 37 48.98 -45.58 -149.24
CA ASP A 37 48.58 -45.31 -147.86
C ASP A 37 48.76 -43.83 -147.46
N ASP A 38 47.75 -43.27 -146.80
CA ASP A 38 47.68 -41.84 -146.45
C ASP A 38 48.86 -41.39 -145.58
N THR A 39 49.39 -42.28 -144.72
CA THR A 39 50.54 -41.98 -143.86
C THR A 39 51.83 -41.78 -144.68
N ALA A 40 52.00 -42.56 -145.75
CA ALA A 40 53.12 -42.44 -146.68
C ALA A 40 53.02 -41.16 -147.52
N ILE A 41 51.80 -40.78 -147.91
CA ILE A 41 51.55 -39.51 -148.62
C ILE A 41 51.84 -38.32 -147.71
N GLN A 42 51.36 -38.32 -146.46
CA GLN A 42 51.55 -37.20 -145.53
C GLN A 42 53.03 -36.95 -145.22
N THR A 43 53.79 -38.01 -144.98
CA THR A 43 55.24 -37.91 -144.72
C THR A 43 55.97 -37.33 -145.94
N THR A 44 55.65 -37.85 -147.13
CA THR A 44 56.24 -37.40 -148.38
C THR A 44 55.85 -35.96 -148.73
N LEU A 45 54.61 -35.55 -148.42
CA LEU A 45 54.12 -34.21 -148.67
C LEU A 45 54.73 -33.17 -147.70
N GLN A 46 55.01 -33.55 -146.45
CA GLN A 46 55.79 -32.71 -145.53
C GLN A 46 57.23 -32.51 -146.03
N GLU A 47 57.88 -33.57 -146.53
CA GLU A 47 59.21 -33.44 -147.16
C GLU A 47 59.17 -32.51 -148.39
N TRP A 48 58.12 -32.58 -149.20
CA TRP A 48 57.91 -31.68 -150.32
C TRP A 48 57.78 -30.22 -149.86
N TRP A 49 56.99 -29.95 -148.82
CA TRP A 49 56.83 -28.60 -148.23
C TRP A 49 58.12 -28.05 -147.64
N LEU A 50 58.93 -28.87 -146.97
CA LEU A 50 60.23 -28.46 -146.42
C LEU A 50 61.25 -28.06 -147.49
N MET A 51 61.16 -28.66 -148.68
CA MET A 51 62.03 -28.31 -149.80
C MET A 51 61.49 -27.13 -150.64
N LEU A 52 60.23 -26.73 -150.44
CA LEU A 52 59.60 -25.66 -151.19
C LEU A 52 60.31 -24.30 -151.04
N PRO A 53 60.71 -23.83 -149.83
CA PRO A 53 61.40 -22.55 -149.66
C PRO A 53 62.76 -22.49 -150.39
N GLN A 54 63.43 -23.63 -150.57
CA GLN A 54 64.68 -23.68 -151.33
C GLN A 54 64.44 -23.71 -152.85
N ARG A 55 63.30 -24.25 -153.29
CA ARG A 55 62.88 -24.28 -154.71
C ARG A 55 62.31 -22.92 -155.17
N ILE A 56 61.69 -22.16 -154.27
CA ILE A 56 61.16 -20.82 -154.55
C ILE A 56 62.20 -19.76 -154.16
N GLN A 57 63.21 -19.56 -155.00
CA GLN A 57 64.00 -18.33 -154.93
C GLN A 57 63.25 -17.21 -155.62
N TYR A 58 62.80 -16.20 -154.85
CA TYR A 58 62.30 -14.93 -155.38
C TYR A 58 63.41 -14.22 -156.14
N ARG A 59 63.58 -14.55 -157.43
CA ARG A 59 64.28 -13.66 -158.36
C ARG A 59 63.29 -12.55 -158.71
N LEU A 60 63.57 -11.32 -158.28
CA LEU A 60 62.92 -10.18 -158.92
C LEU A 60 63.21 -10.29 -160.42
N PRO A 61 62.19 -10.25 -161.30
CA PRO A 61 62.41 -10.17 -162.74
C PRO A 61 62.79 -8.73 -163.05
N ILE A 62 63.98 -8.31 -162.61
CA ILE A 62 64.59 -7.10 -163.13
C ILE A 62 65.08 -7.50 -164.52
N ALA A 63 64.32 -7.08 -165.53
CA ALA A 63 64.62 -7.33 -166.93
C ALA A 63 66.11 -7.03 -167.19
N SER A 64 66.79 -7.99 -167.81
CA SER A 64 68.22 -7.97 -168.13
C SER A 64 68.63 -6.87 -169.13
N ASP A 65 67.68 -6.04 -169.57
CA ASP A 65 67.84 -5.07 -170.65
C ASP A 65 67.86 -3.61 -170.15
N LEU A 66 67.93 -3.39 -168.83
CA LEU A 66 68.05 -2.04 -168.25
C LEU A 66 69.51 -1.68 -167.96
N PRO A 67 69.98 -0.46 -168.31
CA PRO A 67 71.32 0.02 -168.00
C PRO A 67 71.66 -0.12 -166.51
N LYS A 68 72.91 -0.48 -166.21
CA LYS A 68 73.37 -0.76 -164.82
C LYS A 68 73.12 0.43 -163.89
N GLU A 69 73.15 1.64 -164.43
CA GLU A 69 72.88 2.89 -163.75
C GLU A 69 71.43 2.96 -163.23
N VAL A 70 70.46 2.45 -164.00
CA VAL A 70 69.04 2.41 -163.62
C VAL A 70 68.81 1.32 -162.57
N VAL A 71 69.44 0.15 -162.71
CA VAL A 71 69.37 -0.91 -161.70
C VAL A 71 69.97 -0.46 -160.37
N GLN A 72 71.09 0.26 -160.38
CA GLN A 72 71.70 0.84 -159.18
C GLN A 72 70.81 1.91 -158.53
N VAL A 73 70.15 2.75 -159.32
CA VAL A 73 69.20 3.76 -158.80
C VAL A 73 67.96 3.10 -158.22
N VAL A 74 67.39 2.08 -158.88
CA VAL A 74 66.22 1.33 -158.39
C VAL A 74 66.57 0.52 -157.13
N GLN A 75 67.76 -0.08 -157.07
CA GLN A 75 68.26 -0.74 -155.87
C GLN A 75 68.49 0.26 -154.74
N GLY A 76 69.09 1.43 -155.03
CA GLY A 76 69.26 2.50 -154.05
C GLY A 76 67.93 3.04 -153.52
N LEU A 77 66.93 3.20 -154.39
CA LEU A 77 65.58 3.62 -154.04
C LEU A 77 64.86 2.53 -153.21
N TRP A 78 65.02 1.26 -153.55
CA TRP A 78 64.49 0.12 -152.80
C TRP A 78 65.13 0.02 -151.42
N ASP A 79 66.45 0.10 -151.33
CA ASP A 79 67.18 0.10 -150.06
C ASP A 79 66.79 1.30 -149.20
N GLN A 80 66.58 2.47 -149.81
CA GLN A 80 66.08 3.66 -149.12
C GLN A 80 64.63 3.45 -148.62
N ALA A 81 63.75 2.88 -149.44
CA ALA A 81 62.37 2.59 -149.08
C ALA A 81 62.28 1.53 -147.97
N VAL A 82 63.10 0.48 -148.03
CA VAL A 82 63.20 -0.55 -146.98
C VAL A 82 63.74 0.04 -145.69
N ARG A 83 64.78 0.89 -145.75
CA ARG A 83 65.31 1.60 -144.56
C ARG A 83 64.29 2.56 -143.96
N GLN A 84 63.52 3.26 -144.77
CA GLN A 84 62.48 4.18 -144.30
C GLN A 84 61.31 3.41 -143.68
N ALA A 85 60.86 2.32 -144.32
CA ALA A 85 59.82 1.44 -143.79
C ALA A 85 60.26 0.75 -142.48
N SER A 86 61.51 0.30 -142.39
CA SER A 86 62.06 -0.30 -141.17
C SER A 86 62.20 0.73 -140.05
N ALA A 87 62.66 1.95 -140.36
CA ALA A 87 62.74 3.04 -139.39
C ALA A 87 61.35 3.49 -138.90
N GLN A 88 60.35 3.53 -139.78
CA GLN A 88 58.97 3.83 -139.42
C GLN A 88 58.37 2.72 -138.54
N LEU A 89 58.58 1.46 -138.89
CA LEU A 89 58.11 0.32 -138.08
C LEU A 89 58.82 0.25 -136.73
N GLU A 90 60.12 0.57 -136.66
CA GLU A 90 60.82 0.72 -135.38
C GLU A 90 60.29 1.89 -134.55
N HIS A 91 59.95 3.01 -135.19
CA HIS A 91 59.35 4.16 -134.52
C HIS A 91 57.97 3.81 -133.95
N GLU A 92 57.11 3.18 -134.75
CA GLU A 92 55.79 2.69 -134.32
C GLU A 92 55.93 1.64 -133.20
N ARG A 93 56.89 0.71 -133.30
CA ARG A 93 57.15 -0.25 -132.21
C ARG A 93 57.62 0.43 -130.93
N ARG A 94 58.51 1.43 -131.00
CA ARG A 94 58.96 2.19 -129.83
C ARG A 94 57.84 3.02 -129.24
N GLN A 95 56.98 3.63 -130.06
CA GLN A 95 55.80 4.36 -129.60
C GLN A 95 54.79 3.43 -128.91
N MET A 96 54.48 2.28 -129.53
CA MET A 96 53.58 1.28 -128.93
C MET A 96 54.15 0.72 -127.62
N ALA A 97 55.46 0.45 -127.56
CA ALA A 97 56.12 0.01 -126.34
C ALA A 97 56.04 1.06 -125.22
N ALA A 98 56.30 2.33 -125.54
CA ALA A 98 56.18 3.43 -124.58
C ALA A 98 54.72 3.65 -124.12
N GLN A 99 53.74 3.47 -125.00
CA GLN A 99 52.32 3.54 -124.64
C GLN A 99 51.91 2.39 -123.71
N LEU A 100 52.38 1.17 -123.97
CA LEU A 100 52.16 0.01 -123.11
C LEU A 100 52.81 0.22 -121.73
N GLU A 101 54.06 0.66 -121.68
CA GLU A 101 54.77 0.95 -120.44
C GLU A 101 54.08 2.05 -119.62
N GLN A 102 53.58 3.10 -120.30
CA GLN A 102 52.79 4.14 -119.66
C GLN A 102 51.46 3.60 -119.10
N GLN A 103 50.73 2.78 -119.87
CA GLN A 103 49.48 2.16 -119.42
C GLN A 103 49.69 1.21 -118.24
N GLU A 104 50.76 0.41 -118.25
CA GLU A 104 51.13 -0.47 -117.14
C GLU A 104 51.51 0.34 -115.89
N SER A 105 52.25 1.44 -116.05
CA SER A 105 52.57 2.36 -114.96
C SER A 105 51.32 3.02 -114.38
N ASP A 106 50.42 3.54 -115.22
CA ASP A 106 49.18 4.19 -114.79
C ASP A 106 48.23 3.19 -114.10
N ALA A 107 48.11 1.97 -114.64
CA ALA A 107 47.35 0.89 -114.02
C ALA A 107 47.96 0.46 -112.68
N GLY A 108 49.29 0.33 -112.60
CA GLY A 108 50.01 0.03 -111.36
C GLY A 108 49.78 1.10 -110.29
N GLN A 109 49.88 2.38 -110.66
CA GLN A 109 49.59 3.50 -109.77
C GLN A 109 48.12 3.55 -109.33
N HIS A 110 47.19 3.14 -110.19
CA HIS A 110 45.77 3.06 -109.83
C HIS A 110 45.51 1.92 -108.84
N VAL A 111 46.09 0.75 -109.07
CA VAL A 111 46.01 -0.40 -108.15
C VAL A 111 46.60 -0.05 -106.78
N GLU A 112 47.76 0.61 -106.74
CA GLU A 112 48.36 1.01 -105.46
C GLU A 112 47.52 2.06 -104.73
N ARG A 113 46.92 3.03 -105.43
CA ARG A 113 45.95 3.96 -104.83
C ARG A 113 44.77 3.22 -104.19
N LEU A 114 44.13 2.31 -104.93
CA LEU A 114 43.02 1.51 -104.41
C LEU A 114 43.44 0.65 -103.22
N ARG A 115 44.65 0.08 -103.24
CA ARG A 115 45.19 -0.68 -102.09
C ARG A 115 45.34 0.20 -100.86
N THR A 116 45.90 1.40 -101.01
CA THR A 116 46.03 2.34 -99.88
C THR A 116 44.67 2.76 -99.32
N GLU A 117 43.68 2.97 -100.18
CA GLU A 117 42.30 3.28 -99.78
C GLU A 117 41.65 2.10 -99.03
N ILE A 118 41.79 0.87 -99.54
CA ILE A 118 41.28 -0.35 -98.89
C ILE A 118 41.90 -0.51 -97.50
N VAL A 119 43.22 -0.40 -97.38
CA VAL A 119 43.91 -0.49 -96.08
C VAL A 119 43.43 0.62 -95.14
N GLY A 120 43.23 1.85 -95.65
CA GLY A 120 42.66 2.95 -94.88
C GLY A 120 41.25 2.65 -94.35
N HIS A 121 40.39 2.07 -95.19
CA HIS A 121 39.05 1.65 -94.82
C HIS A 121 39.04 0.46 -93.83
N GLU A 122 39.98 -0.48 -93.95
CA GLU A 122 40.13 -1.60 -93.02
C GLU A 122 40.52 -1.10 -91.62
N VAL A 123 41.54 -0.24 -91.54
CA VAL A 123 41.96 0.38 -90.27
C VAL A 123 40.82 1.19 -89.65
N HIS A 124 40.10 1.97 -90.45
CA HIS A 124 38.96 2.73 -89.95
C HIS A 124 37.82 1.82 -89.44
N ASN A 125 37.52 0.72 -90.14
CA ASN A 125 36.54 -0.26 -89.69
C ASN A 125 36.96 -0.93 -88.37
N GLU A 126 38.24 -1.24 -88.20
CA GLU A 126 38.75 -1.83 -86.97
C GLU A 126 38.66 -0.86 -85.79
N GLN A 127 38.97 0.42 -86.02
CA GLN A 127 38.76 1.49 -85.03
C GLN A 127 37.28 1.64 -84.64
N LEU A 128 36.36 1.61 -85.61
CA LEU A 128 34.93 1.67 -85.33
C LEU A 128 34.45 0.45 -84.53
N ARG A 129 34.93 -0.75 -84.86
CA ARG A 129 34.62 -1.98 -84.11
C ARG A 129 35.11 -1.90 -82.68
N SER A 130 36.37 -1.51 -82.47
CA SER A 130 36.92 -1.28 -81.14
C SER A 130 36.10 -0.24 -80.36
N LYS A 131 35.63 0.81 -81.03
CA LYS A 131 34.78 1.82 -80.38
C LYS A 131 33.41 1.30 -80.00
N ILE A 132 32.80 0.46 -80.84
CA ILE A 132 31.53 -0.22 -80.54
C ILE A 132 31.72 -1.11 -79.31
N ASP A 133 32.77 -1.93 -79.28
CA ASP A 133 33.06 -2.82 -78.15
C ASP A 133 33.25 -2.04 -76.84
N GLU A 134 33.99 -0.92 -76.87
CA GLU A 134 34.13 -0.02 -75.72
C GLU A 134 32.78 0.52 -75.22
N LEU A 135 31.93 0.96 -76.15
CA LEU A 135 30.62 1.52 -75.81
C LEU A 135 29.67 0.45 -75.27
N GLU A 136 29.68 -0.76 -75.84
CA GLU A 136 28.89 -1.88 -75.33
C GLU A 136 29.31 -2.28 -73.91
N GLN A 137 30.61 -2.29 -73.62
CA GLN A 137 31.11 -2.53 -72.27
C GLN A 137 30.64 -1.43 -71.30
N LYS A 138 30.72 -0.16 -71.70
CA LYS A 138 30.21 0.96 -70.88
C LYS A 138 28.71 0.87 -70.63
N VAL A 139 27.94 0.45 -71.63
CA VAL A 139 26.49 0.25 -71.47
C VAL A 139 26.22 -0.87 -70.47
N LYS A 140 26.95 -1.99 -70.54
CA LYS A 140 26.82 -3.11 -69.58
C LYS A 140 27.19 -2.68 -68.15
N THR A 141 28.26 -1.92 -67.97
CA THR A 141 28.66 -1.43 -66.64
C THR A 141 27.61 -0.47 -66.07
N LEU A 142 27.13 0.49 -66.87
CA LEU A 142 26.08 1.42 -66.44
C LEU A 142 24.76 0.71 -66.13
N GLN A 143 24.40 -0.33 -66.87
CA GLN A 143 23.22 -1.15 -66.57
C GLN A 143 23.36 -1.89 -65.24
N ALA A 144 24.54 -2.43 -64.94
CA ALA A 144 24.81 -3.08 -63.66
C ALA A 144 24.76 -2.08 -62.49
N GLU A 145 25.36 -0.90 -62.64
CA GLU A 145 25.29 0.19 -61.65
C GLU A 145 23.85 0.65 -61.41
N LEU A 146 23.07 0.83 -62.49
CA LEU A 146 21.66 1.20 -62.38
C LEU A 146 20.87 0.13 -61.64
N SER A 147 21.13 -1.15 -61.92
CA SER A 147 20.49 -2.26 -61.22
C SER A 147 20.84 -2.28 -59.73
N LEU A 148 22.11 -2.06 -59.39
CA LEU A 148 22.58 -1.99 -58.01
C LEU A 148 21.95 -0.80 -57.28
N GLN A 149 21.93 0.39 -57.89
CA GLN A 149 21.32 1.57 -57.30
C GLN A 149 19.82 1.39 -57.07
N LYS A 150 19.10 0.76 -58.02
CA LYS A 150 17.68 0.41 -57.84
C LYS A 150 17.46 -0.53 -56.66
N ALA A 151 18.31 -1.56 -56.52
CA ALA A 151 18.24 -2.50 -55.40
C ALA A 151 18.51 -1.79 -54.06
N THR A 152 19.53 -0.93 -54.00
CA THR A 152 19.87 -0.13 -52.81
C THR A 152 18.73 0.82 -52.45
N LEU A 153 18.16 1.53 -53.42
CA LEU A 153 17.03 2.43 -53.20
C LEU A 153 15.82 1.68 -52.64
N HIS A 154 15.51 0.50 -53.20
CA HIS A 154 14.43 -0.33 -52.69
C HIS A 154 14.68 -0.80 -51.25
N ALA A 155 15.91 -1.21 -50.93
CA ALA A 155 16.29 -1.60 -49.58
C ALA A 155 16.17 -0.43 -48.58
N GLU A 156 16.59 0.77 -48.97
CA GLU A 156 16.46 1.96 -48.12
C GLU A 156 15.00 2.40 -47.95
N LEU A 157 14.16 2.29 -48.99
CA LEU A 157 12.71 2.52 -48.86
C LEU A 157 12.07 1.53 -47.89
N GLN A 158 12.46 0.25 -47.93
CA GLN A 158 11.98 -0.76 -46.98
C GLN A 158 12.42 -0.45 -45.55
N LYS A 159 13.70 -0.10 -45.33
CA LYS A 159 14.20 0.32 -44.02
C LYS A 159 13.47 1.54 -43.49
N ARG A 160 13.22 2.53 -44.36
CA ARG A 160 12.49 3.75 -44.01
C ARG A 160 11.05 3.45 -43.61
N SER A 161 10.35 2.63 -44.39
CA SER A 161 8.98 2.20 -44.05
C SER A 161 8.92 1.45 -42.71
N GLN A 162 9.89 0.57 -42.44
CA GLN A 162 9.99 -0.10 -41.13
C GLN A 162 10.30 0.88 -39.99
N ALA A 163 11.14 1.88 -40.23
CA ALA A 163 11.45 2.91 -39.24
C ALA A 163 10.22 3.78 -38.94
N GLU A 164 9.46 4.19 -39.96
CA GLU A 164 8.21 4.94 -39.82
C GLU A 164 7.16 4.14 -39.03
N GLN A 165 7.04 2.83 -39.28
CA GLN A 165 6.16 1.96 -38.49
C GLN A 165 6.59 1.89 -37.02
N ARG A 166 7.89 1.70 -36.75
CA ARG A 166 8.42 1.70 -35.37
C ARG A 166 8.18 3.04 -34.67
N GLU A 167 8.32 4.15 -35.39
CA GLU A 167 8.04 5.47 -34.84
C GLU A 167 6.56 5.63 -34.44
N LEU A 168 5.64 5.12 -35.25
CA LEU A 168 4.21 5.08 -34.93
C LEU A 168 3.93 4.20 -33.70
N ASP A 169 4.53 3.01 -33.62
CA ASP A 169 4.38 2.10 -32.49
C ASP A 169 4.87 2.76 -31.18
N ILE A 170 6.05 3.39 -31.21
CA ILE A 170 6.62 4.13 -30.06
C ILE A 170 5.73 5.30 -29.67
N LYS A 171 5.17 6.05 -30.63
CA LYS A 171 4.22 7.14 -30.32
C LYS A 171 2.97 6.62 -29.63
N HIS A 172 2.42 5.50 -30.09
CA HIS A 172 1.26 4.87 -29.45
C HIS A 172 1.58 4.36 -28.05
N GLU A 173 2.75 3.77 -27.83
CA GLU A 173 3.21 3.38 -26.49
C GLU A 173 3.40 4.59 -25.56
N LEU A 174 4.01 5.66 -26.07
CA LEU A 174 4.18 6.92 -25.33
C LEU A 174 2.82 7.50 -24.91
N ASP A 175 1.85 7.56 -25.82
CA ASP A 175 0.49 8.04 -25.51
C ASP A 175 -0.18 7.18 -24.43
N ARG A 176 -0.01 5.86 -24.48
CA ARG A 176 -0.53 4.94 -23.45
C ARG A 176 0.13 5.19 -22.09
N VAL A 177 1.44 5.37 -22.06
CA VAL A 177 2.18 5.65 -20.82
C VAL A 177 1.77 6.99 -20.22
N ILE A 178 1.60 8.03 -21.05
CA ILE A 178 1.13 9.35 -20.60
C ILE A 178 -0.27 9.24 -19.99
N LYS A 179 -1.21 8.57 -20.66
CA LYS A 179 -2.57 8.35 -20.13
C LYS A 179 -2.55 7.59 -18.81
N ASN A 180 -1.82 6.48 -18.72
CA ASN A 180 -1.71 5.70 -17.49
C ASN A 180 -1.09 6.51 -16.34
N ARG A 181 -0.08 7.33 -16.63
CA ARG A 181 0.53 8.24 -15.64
C ARG A 181 -0.48 9.25 -15.14
N ASP A 182 -1.25 9.87 -16.04
CA ASP A 182 -2.22 10.90 -15.68
C ASP A 182 -3.40 10.31 -14.89
N GLU A 183 -3.87 9.12 -15.24
CA GLU A 183 -4.86 8.36 -14.47
C GLU A 183 -4.33 8.01 -13.07
N SER A 184 -3.10 7.51 -12.98
CA SER A 184 -2.45 7.19 -11.69
C SER A 184 -2.28 8.43 -10.81
N ARG A 185 -1.88 9.56 -11.41
CA ARG A 185 -1.77 10.85 -10.72
C ARG A 185 -3.14 11.28 -10.17
N LEU A 186 -4.18 11.21 -10.97
CA LEU A 186 -5.53 11.60 -10.56
C LEU A 186 -6.07 10.71 -9.44
N GLN A 187 -5.82 9.39 -9.52
CA GLN A 187 -6.17 8.45 -8.44
C GLN A 187 -5.41 8.76 -7.15
N PHE A 188 -4.12 9.06 -7.24
CA PHE A 188 -3.31 9.44 -6.08
C PHE A 188 -3.80 10.75 -5.45
N GLU A 189 -4.06 11.78 -6.25
CA GLU A 189 -4.61 13.06 -5.78
C GLU A 189 -5.98 12.88 -5.11
N SER A 190 -6.85 12.02 -5.66
CA SER A 190 -8.14 11.69 -5.05
C SER A 190 -7.95 11.02 -3.69
N ARG A 191 -7.09 10.02 -3.59
CA ARG A 191 -6.80 9.33 -2.32
C ARG A 191 -6.23 10.28 -1.27
N LEU A 192 -5.32 11.16 -1.68
CA LEU A 192 -4.72 12.15 -0.79
C LEU A 192 -5.77 13.11 -0.25
N LYS A 193 -6.70 13.59 -1.09
CA LYS A 193 -7.83 14.45 -0.66
C LYS A 193 -8.75 13.72 0.32
N ASP A 194 -9.09 12.46 0.04
CA ASP A 194 -9.95 11.65 0.91
C ASP A 194 -9.28 11.41 2.27
N GLU A 195 -7.97 11.14 2.28
CA GLU A 195 -7.20 10.94 3.52
C GLU A 195 -7.09 12.24 4.31
N GLN A 196 -6.82 13.38 3.66
CA GLN A 196 -6.85 14.69 4.31
C GLN A 196 -8.21 14.99 4.92
N ALA A 197 -9.31 14.71 4.22
CA ALA A 197 -10.66 14.90 4.75
C ALA A 197 -10.90 14.03 5.99
N ARG A 198 -10.50 12.76 5.95
CA ARG A 198 -10.58 11.84 7.11
C ARG A 198 -9.76 12.33 8.30
N LEU A 199 -8.55 12.84 8.08
CA LEU A 199 -7.70 13.36 9.14
C LEU A 199 -8.30 14.62 9.78
N VAL A 200 -8.86 15.54 8.97
CA VAL A 200 -9.56 16.73 9.48
C VAL A 200 -10.78 16.33 10.30
N GLU A 201 -11.56 15.36 9.83
CA GLU A 201 -12.72 14.85 10.55
C GLU A 201 -12.31 14.20 11.87
N ALA A 202 -11.30 13.33 11.87
CA ALA A 202 -10.76 12.72 13.09
C ALA A 202 -10.25 13.79 14.07
N GLN A 203 -9.52 14.79 13.58
CA GLN A 203 -9.06 15.91 14.40
C GLN A 203 -10.22 16.69 15.02
N SER A 204 -11.30 16.92 14.27
CA SER A 204 -12.50 17.59 14.79
C SER A 204 -13.18 16.78 15.91
N ARG A 205 -13.27 15.45 15.75
CA ARG A 205 -13.80 14.53 16.76
C ARG A 205 -12.96 14.55 18.04
N TYR A 206 -11.64 14.43 17.92
CA TYR A 206 -10.74 14.49 19.07
C TYR A 206 -10.80 15.85 19.79
N LYS A 207 -10.90 16.96 19.04
CA LYS A 207 -11.09 18.29 19.65
C LYS A 207 -12.39 18.37 20.44
N ALA A 208 -13.49 17.81 19.91
CA ALA A 208 -14.77 17.77 20.61
C ALA A 208 -14.70 16.91 21.88
N GLU A 209 -14.09 15.73 21.81
CA GLU A 209 -13.89 14.83 22.95
C GLU A 209 -13.02 15.46 24.05
N VAL A 210 -11.90 16.10 23.68
CA VAL A 210 -11.06 16.86 24.62
C VAL A 210 -11.85 18.00 25.27
N GLY A 211 -12.69 18.70 24.50
CA GLY A 211 -13.60 19.71 25.04
C GLY A 211 -14.56 19.16 26.08
N GLN A 212 -15.19 18.01 25.79
CA GLN A 212 -16.08 17.33 26.73
C GLN A 212 -15.34 16.88 28.00
N MET A 213 -14.14 16.29 27.86
CA MET A 213 -13.33 15.89 29.01
C MET A 213 -12.91 17.08 29.87
N ARG A 214 -12.59 18.23 29.28
CA ARG A 214 -12.32 19.47 30.03
C ARG A 214 -13.54 19.92 30.83
N ILE A 215 -14.71 19.95 30.21
CA ILE A 215 -15.96 20.33 30.89
C ILE A 215 -16.25 19.36 32.06
N ALA A 216 -16.13 18.05 31.83
CA ALA A 216 -16.33 17.05 32.89
C ALA A 216 -15.32 17.19 34.03
N HIS A 217 -14.06 17.48 33.71
CA HIS A 217 -13.03 17.75 34.71
C HIS A 217 -13.36 18.99 35.55
N ASP A 218 -13.79 20.08 34.92
CA ASP A 218 -14.16 21.31 35.62
C ASP A 218 -15.40 21.10 36.52
N GLN A 219 -16.40 20.35 36.05
CA GLN A 219 -17.55 19.95 36.87
C GLN A 219 -17.14 19.13 38.10
N LEU A 220 -16.28 18.11 37.91
CA LEU A 220 -15.77 17.30 39.02
C LEU A 220 -14.97 18.13 40.03
N ARG A 221 -14.19 19.10 39.54
CA ARG A 221 -13.43 20.03 40.39
C ARG A 221 -14.37 20.92 41.20
N ASP A 222 -15.40 21.49 40.58
CA ASP A 222 -16.39 22.33 41.27
C ASP A 222 -17.17 21.52 42.31
N ASP A 223 -17.59 20.30 41.99
CA ASP A 223 -18.29 19.42 42.92
C ASP A 223 -17.38 18.97 44.08
N ALA A 224 -16.10 18.71 43.82
CA ALA A 224 -15.12 18.46 44.86
C ALA A 224 -14.97 19.68 45.77
N SER A 225 -14.86 20.89 45.22
CA SER A 225 -14.76 22.13 45.99
C SER A 225 -16.02 22.40 46.85
N LYS A 226 -17.21 22.13 46.33
CA LYS A 226 -18.47 22.22 47.09
C LYS A 226 -18.52 21.21 48.23
N LYS A 227 -18.12 19.95 47.98
CA LYS A 227 -18.05 18.90 49.01
C LYS A 227 -17.05 19.26 50.10
N ASP A 228 -15.88 19.75 49.73
CA ASP A 228 -14.83 20.18 50.67
C ASP A 228 -15.31 21.34 51.55
N SER A 229 -16.00 22.32 50.96
CA SER A 229 -16.64 23.42 51.68
C SER A 229 -17.74 22.93 52.64
N ALA A 230 -18.56 21.96 52.22
CA ALA A 230 -19.60 21.37 53.06
C ALA A 230 -19.03 20.57 54.23
N LEU A 231 -18.01 19.74 53.99
CA LEU A 231 -17.29 19.00 55.02
C LEU A 231 -16.62 19.94 56.02
N THR A 232 -16.00 21.03 55.54
CA THR A 232 -15.40 22.05 56.41
C THR A 232 -16.44 22.70 57.33
N ARG A 233 -17.62 23.04 56.82
CA ARG A 233 -18.74 23.55 57.65
C ARG A 233 -19.19 22.52 58.69
N GLN A 234 -19.38 21.26 58.28
CA GLN A 234 -19.76 20.18 59.19
C GLN A 234 -18.72 19.95 60.29
N ILE A 235 -17.42 20.03 59.96
CA ILE A 235 -16.33 19.96 60.95
C ILE A 235 -16.47 21.12 61.96
N HIS A 236 -16.70 22.35 61.51
CA HIS A 236 -16.88 23.49 62.41
C HIS A 236 -18.14 23.37 63.28
N GLU A 237 -19.24 22.86 62.74
CA GLU A 237 -20.46 22.59 63.50
C GLU A 237 -20.21 21.55 64.60
N LEU A 238 -19.59 20.41 64.25
CA LEU A 238 -19.24 19.36 65.21
C LEU A 238 -18.24 19.86 66.26
N GLN A 239 -17.27 20.67 65.89
CA GLN A 239 -16.35 21.31 66.84
C GLN A 239 -17.09 22.24 67.81
N ALA A 240 -18.06 23.01 67.33
CA ALA A 240 -18.88 23.89 68.18
C ALA A 240 -19.80 23.09 69.12
N GLU A 241 -20.38 21.99 68.65
CA GLU A 241 -21.16 21.07 69.48
C GLU A 241 -20.30 20.40 70.55
N LEU A 242 -19.11 19.93 70.17
CA LEU A 242 -18.15 19.35 71.10
C LEU A 242 -17.74 20.36 72.18
N ALA A 243 -17.38 21.58 71.81
CA ALA A 243 -17.03 22.64 72.76
C ALA A 243 -18.19 22.96 73.72
N ARG A 244 -19.45 23.00 73.23
CA ARG A 244 -20.63 23.17 74.10
C ARG A 244 -20.81 22.00 75.06
N ALA A 245 -20.61 20.76 74.58
CA ALA A 245 -20.68 19.56 75.39
C ALA A 245 -19.58 19.53 76.46
N GLU A 246 -18.36 19.92 76.12
CA GLU A 246 -17.21 20.05 77.03
C GLU A 246 -17.52 21.06 78.15
N VAL A 247 -17.95 22.29 77.80
CA VAL A 247 -18.34 23.31 78.80
C VAL A 247 -19.47 22.82 79.70
N LYS A 248 -20.46 22.13 79.13
CA LYS A 248 -21.56 21.54 79.92
C LYS A 248 -21.04 20.47 80.88
N SER A 249 -20.16 19.58 80.41
CA SER A 249 -19.53 18.54 81.22
C SER A 249 -18.69 19.14 82.36
N GLU A 250 -17.88 20.16 82.07
CA GLU A 250 -17.10 20.89 83.09
C GLU A 250 -17.99 21.57 84.13
N THR A 251 -19.10 22.18 83.69
CA THR A 251 -20.09 22.79 84.57
C THR A 251 -20.73 21.74 85.48
N GLN A 252 -21.16 20.61 84.91
CA GLN A 252 -21.73 19.49 85.67
C GLN A 252 -20.71 18.89 86.65
N LEU A 253 -19.45 18.75 86.24
CA LEU A 253 -18.38 18.28 87.13
C LEU A 253 -18.16 19.25 88.29
N THR A 254 -18.21 20.56 88.03
CA THR A 254 -18.09 21.59 89.07
C THR A 254 -19.27 21.56 90.04
N GLN A 255 -20.49 21.38 89.53
CA GLN A 255 -21.69 21.19 90.35
C GLN A 255 -21.63 19.89 91.18
N LEU A 256 -21.14 18.79 90.62
CA LEU A 256 -20.93 17.55 91.36
C LEU A 256 -19.94 17.76 92.51
N LYS A 257 -18.82 18.46 92.26
CA LYS A 257 -17.87 18.80 93.32
C LYS A 257 -18.49 19.67 94.41
N SER A 258 -19.32 20.65 94.06
CA SER A 258 -20.03 21.46 95.07
C SER A 258 -21.03 20.62 95.87
N TYR A 259 -21.82 19.77 95.21
CA TYR A 259 -22.74 18.85 95.90
C TYR A 259 -22.01 17.83 96.78
N GLU A 260 -20.87 17.30 96.35
CA GLU A 260 -20.03 16.44 97.18
C GLU A 260 -19.50 17.18 98.41
N GLN A 261 -19.15 18.46 98.29
CA GLN A 261 -18.73 19.30 99.41
C GLN A 261 -19.88 19.59 100.36
N GLU A 262 -21.07 19.92 99.84
CA GLU A 262 -22.30 20.06 100.63
C GLU A 262 -22.65 18.76 101.37
N LEU A 263 -22.61 17.60 100.69
CA LEU A 263 -22.81 16.30 101.31
C LEU A 263 -21.80 16.00 102.42
N LYS A 264 -20.53 16.37 102.23
CA LYS A 264 -19.52 16.29 103.30
C LYS A 264 -19.88 17.22 104.47
N GLY A 265 -20.36 18.43 104.18
CA GLY A 265 -20.91 19.36 105.17
C GLY A 265 -22.07 18.75 105.96
N TYR A 266 -23.11 18.26 105.27
CA TYR A 266 -24.25 17.58 105.90
C TYR A 266 -23.85 16.35 106.69
N ARG A 267 -22.86 15.57 106.24
CA ARG A 267 -22.33 14.42 107.02
C ARG A 267 -21.65 14.88 108.30
N LEU A 268 -20.87 15.96 108.25
CA LEU A 268 -20.24 16.56 109.44
C LEU A 268 -21.30 17.14 110.40
N GLU A 269 -22.28 17.86 109.88
CA GLU A 269 -23.41 18.41 110.66
C GLU A 269 -24.29 17.32 111.26
N SER A 270 -24.57 16.24 110.52
CA SER A 270 -25.30 15.08 111.02
C SER A 270 -24.50 14.33 112.09
N ALA A 271 -23.18 14.17 111.91
CA ALA A 271 -22.32 13.61 112.95
C ALA A 271 -22.27 14.51 114.20
N SER A 272 -22.24 15.83 114.04
CA SER A 272 -22.37 16.81 115.13
C SER A 272 -23.71 16.67 115.84
N SER A 273 -24.81 16.71 115.09
CA SER A 273 -26.18 16.59 115.60
C SER A 273 -26.41 15.26 116.32
N SER A 274 -25.83 14.17 115.81
CA SER A 274 -25.87 12.85 116.45
C SER A 274 -25.11 12.83 117.78
N ARG A 275 -23.94 13.49 117.87
CA ARG A 275 -23.23 13.68 119.14
C ARG A 275 -24.03 14.53 120.12
N ASP A 276 -24.65 15.60 119.66
CA ASP A 276 -25.45 16.49 120.51
C ASP A 276 -26.74 15.80 120.97
N LEU A 277 -27.42 15.04 120.10
CA LEU A 277 -28.51 14.15 120.48
C LEU A 277 -28.06 13.11 121.50
N SER A 278 -26.89 12.49 121.34
CA SER A 278 -26.36 11.52 122.31
C SER A 278 -26.10 12.17 123.67
N LYS A 279 -25.55 13.40 123.70
CA LYS A 279 -25.39 14.18 124.94
C LYS A 279 -26.75 14.50 125.58
N LEU A 280 -27.72 14.93 124.78
CA LEU A 280 -29.06 15.29 125.26
C LEU A 280 -29.80 14.07 125.79
N ASN A 281 -29.64 12.91 125.14
CA ASN A 281 -30.20 11.64 125.58
C ASN A 281 -29.53 11.15 126.89
N ALA A 282 -28.22 11.35 127.04
CA ALA A 282 -27.51 11.11 128.29
C ALA A 282 -28.00 12.03 129.42
N GLN A 283 -28.22 13.32 129.13
CA GLN A 283 -28.83 14.27 130.08
C GLN A 283 -30.25 13.84 130.47
N LEU A 284 -31.06 13.41 129.49
CA LEU A 284 -32.41 12.90 129.75
C LEU A 284 -32.38 11.67 130.65
N LEU A 285 -31.47 10.72 130.42
CA LEU A 285 -31.28 9.55 131.29
C LEU A 285 -30.88 9.95 132.72
N THR A 286 -30.05 10.99 132.90
CA THR A 286 -29.72 11.49 134.24
C THR A 286 -30.93 12.10 134.95
N GLU A 287 -31.78 12.84 134.24
CA GLU A 287 -33.02 13.40 134.79
C GLU A 287 -34.08 12.31 135.05
N VAL A 288 -34.21 11.31 134.18
CA VAL A 288 -35.08 10.13 134.40
C VAL A 288 -34.64 9.37 135.64
N ASN A 289 -33.32 9.18 135.85
CA ASN A 289 -32.81 8.53 137.06
C ASN A 289 -33.07 9.36 138.32
N LYS A 290 -33.03 10.69 138.26
CA LYS A 290 -33.47 11.55 139.37
C LYS A 290 -34.97 11.41 139.62
N SER A 291 -35.79 11.43 138.57
CA SER A 291 -37.25 11.27 138.67
C SER A 291 -37.61 9.94 139.34
N LYS A 292 -36.94 8.85 138.96
CA LYS A 292 -37.13 7.53 139.56
C LYS A 292 -36.74 7.46 141.04
N ARG A 293 -35.73 8.22 141.47
CA ARG A 293 -35.39 8.38 142.90
C ARG A 293 -36.47 9.17 143.65
N PHE A 294 -37.03 10.21 143.02
CA PHE A 294 -38.14 10.96 143.61
C PHE A 294 -39.41 10.11 143.72
N GLU A 295 -39.72 9.27 142.72
CA GLU A 295 -40.81 8.29 142.79
C GLU A 295 -40.62 7.29 143.92
N GLN A 296 -39.42 6.72 144.09
CA GLN A 296 -39.11 5.83 145.22
C GLN A 296 -39.30 6.54 146.57
N ARG A 297 -38.94 7.82 146.66
CA ARG A 297 -39.13 8.61 147.88
C ARG A 297 -40.60 8.87 148.20
N ILE A 298 -41.43 9.07 147.18
CA ILE A 298 -42.89 9.21 147.33
C ILE A 298 -43.49 7.88 147.83
N GLN A 299 -43.06 6.75 147.25
CA GLN A 299 -43.54 5.42 147.65
C GLN A 299 -43.22 5.08 149.11
N GLU A 300 -42.04 5.47 149.62
CA GLU A 300 -41.68 5.34 151.04
C GLU A 300 -42.61 6.15 151.95
N LEU A 301 -42.95 7.38 151.55
CA LEU A 301 -43.84 8.27 152.31
C LEU A 301 -45.29 7.76 152.31
N GLU A 302 -45.78 7.20 151.21
CA GLU A 302 -47.11 6.58 151.13
C GLU A 302 -47.25 5.36 152.05
N ASN A 303 -46.20 4.55 152.17
CA ASN A 303 -46.19 3.38 153.06
C ASN A 303 -46.18 3.79 154.54
N ALA A 304 -45.45 4.84 154.90
CA ALA A 304 -45.49 5.41 156.26
C ALA A 304 -46.88 5.97 156.61
N GLN A 305 -47.57 6.60 155.66
CA GLN A 305 -48.93 7.13 155.86
C GLN A 305 -49.98 6.00 156.06
N LYS A 306 -49.83 4.87 155.36
CA LYS A 306 -50.69 3.69 155.53
C LYS A 306 -50.54 3.00 156.90
N GLU A 307 -49.33 2.98 157.48
CA GLU A 307 -49.13 2.42 158.83
C GLU A 307 -49.76 3.28 159.94
N VAL A 308 -49.69 4.62 159.80
CA VAL A 308 -50.34 5.54 160.74
C VAL A 308 -51.87 5.45 160.63
N GLY A 309 -52.42 5.33 159.42
CA GLY A 309 -53.86 5.13 159.20
C GLY A 309 -54.41 3.84 159.84
N LYS A 310 -53.64 2.74 159.80
CA LYS A 310 -54.03 1.48 160.45
C LYS A 310 -54.09 1.60 161.98
N ARG A 311 -53.14 2.29 162.62
CA ARG A 311 -53.12 2.49 164.09
C ARG A 311 -54.29 3.33 164.61
N VAL A 312 -54.75 4.32 163.83
CA VAL A 312 -55.91 5.16 164.21
C VAL A 312 -57.22 4.39 164.08
N SER A 313 -57.36 3.54 163.05
CA SER A 313 -58.58 2.74 162.85
C SER A 313 -58.80 1.67 163.93
N SER A 314 -57.74 1.05 164.45
CA SER A 314 -57.83 0.04 165.52
C SER A 314 -58.18 0.66 166.87
N SER A 315 -57.71 1.88 167.15
CA SER A 315 -58.02 2.59 168.40
C SER A 315 -59.48 3.05 168.47
N ASN A 316 -60.07 3.49 167.35
CA ASN A 316 -61.48 3.90 167.28
C ASN A 316 -62.46 2.71 167.40
N ALA A 317 -62.07 1.50 166.97
CA ALA A 317 -62.92 0.32 167.07
C ALA A 317 -63.07 -0.20 168.52
N GLU A 318 -62.03 -0.04 169.35
CA GLU A 318 -62.07 -0.43 170.77
C GLU A 318 -62.87 0.55 171.65
N THR A 319 -62.90 1.84 171.30
CA THR A 319 -63.67 2.86 172.03
C THR A 319 -65.17 2.73 171.79
N MET A 320 -65.60 2.44 170.56
CA MET A 320 -67.03 2.25 170.25
C MET A 320 -67.64 0.98 170.85
N ARG A 321 -66.85 -0.10 171.05
CA ARG A 321 -67.34 -1.31 171.74
C ARG A 321 -67.59 -1.08 173.23
N ARG A 322 -66.69 -0.34 173.92
CA ARG A 322 -66.86 -0.01 175.35
C ARG A 322 -68.05 0.91 175.62
N GLU A 323 -68.38 1.80 174.68
CA GLU A 323 -69.52 2.72 174.83
C GLU A 323 -70.88 2.02 174.65
N SER A 324 -70.95 0.99 173.79
CA SER A 324 -72.16 0.19 173.58
C SER A 324 -72.54 -0.65 174.80
N ASP A 325 -71.57 -1.31 175.44
CA ASP A 325 -71.82 -2.18 176.60
C ASP A 325 -72.27 -1.40 177.85
N LEU A 326 -71.79 -0.15 178.03
CA LEU A 326 -72.19 0.71 179.14
C LEU A 326 -73.63 1.24 178.99
N ARG A 327 -74.11 1.45 177.75
CA ARG A 327 -75.51 1.89 177.51
C ARG A 327 -76.52 0.77 177.77
N GLN A 328 -76.13 -0.48 177.54
CA GLN A 328 -77.00 -1.64 177.77
C GLN A 328 -77.16 -1.96 179.26
N GLN A 329 -76.10 -1.80 180.06
CA GLN A 329 -76.15 -2.01 181.51
C GLN A 329 -76.99 -0.97 182.28
N VAL A 330 -77.13 0.25 181.75
CA VAL A 330 -77.97 1.30 182.36
C VAL A 330 -79.46 1.03 182.13
N LEU A 331 -79.83 0.56 180.94
CA LEU A 331 -81.20 0.20 180.58
C LEU A 331 -81.75 -0.98 181.41
N GLU A 332 -80.93 -2.00 181.65
CA GLU A 332 -81.32 -3.16 182.47
C GLU A 332 -81.55 -2.80 183.94
N ARG A 333 -80.84 -1.80 184.48
CA ARG A 333 -81.00 -1.34 185.87
C ARG A 333 -82.19 -0.41 186.07
N GLU A 334 -82.61 0.32 185.04
CA GLU A 334 -83.82 1.14 185.07
C GLU A 334 -85.11 0.30 185.06
N ASP A 335 -85.12 -0.83 184.33
CA ASP A 335 -86.26 -1.76 184.29
C ASP A 335 -86.45 -2.55 185.59
N GLU A 336 -85.36 -2.93 186.29
CA GLU A 336 -85.43 -3.56 187.61
C GLU A 336 -86.01 -2.60 188.69
N LEU A 337 -85.66 -1.31 188.63
CA LEU A 337 -86.15 -0.29 189.56
C LEU A 337 -87.65 -0.01 189.41
N LEU A 338 -88.17 -0.09 188.18
CA LEU A 338 -89.60 0.07 187.88
C LEU A 338 -90.43 -1.11 188.41
N ARG A 339 -89.93 -2.35 188.29
CA ARG A 339 -90.59 -3.55 188.85
C ARG A 339 -90.66 -3.53 190.37
N LEU A 340 -89.58 -3.14 191.04
CA LEU A 340 -89.52 -3.11 192.51
C LEU A 340 -90.44 -2.02 193.10
N ARG A 341 -90.57 -0.87 192.44
CA ARG A 341 -91.53 0.18 192.84
C ARG A 341 -92.99 -0.27 192.73
N ALA A 342 -93.33 -1.10 191.74
CA ALA A 342 -94.67 -1.64 191.58
C ALA A 342 -95.02 -2.67 192.69
N GLN A 343 -94.07 -3.54 193.05
CA GLN A 343 -94.25 -4.51 194.15
C GLN A 343 -94.40 -3.85 195.51
N LEU A 344 -93.65 -2.77 195.77
CA LEU A 344 -93.72 -2.05 197.05
C LEU A 344 -95.07 -1.33 197.23
N LYS A 345 -95.62 -0.78 196.14
CA LYS A 345 -96.94 -0.14 196.12
C LYS A 345 -98.07 -1.14 196.36
N GLN A 346 -97.94 -2.36 195.84
CA GLN A 346 -98.91 -3.44 196.03
C GLN A 346 -98.92 -3.98 197.47
N GLN A 347 -97.75 -4.08 198.11
CA GLN A 347 -97.67 -4.48 199.53
C GLN A 347 -98.20 -3.40 200.49
N GLN A 348 -98.04 -2.11 200.16
CA GLN A 348 -98.65 -1.02 200.93
C GLN A 348 -100.18 -1.04 200.90
N THR A 349 -100.80 -1.43 199.78
CA THR A 349 -102.27 -1.62 199.70
C THR A 349 -102.77 -2.83 200.50
N VAL A 350 -101.98 -3.89 200.63
CA VAL A 350 -102.37 -5.07 201.43
C VAL A 350 -102.24 -4.81 202.94
N MET A 351 -101.22 -4.05 203.35
CA MET A 351 -101.03 -3.65 204.74
C MET A 351 -102.16 -2.73 205.24
N SER A 352 -102.57 -1.76 204.43
CA SER A 352 -103.67 -0.84 204.77
C SER A 352 -105.03 -1.53 204.86
N ALA A 353 -105.29 -2.56 204.03
CA ALA A 353 -106.52 -3.36 204.12
C ALA A 353 -106.59 -4.21 205.40
N ARG A 354 -105.45 -4.73 205.88
CA ARG A 354 -105.40 -5.50 207.14
C ARG A 354 -105.48 -4.63 208.40
N GLU A 355 -105.01 -3.39 208.34
CA GLU A 355 -105.17 -2.43 209.43
C GLU A 355 -106.64 -1.98 209.60
N GLU A 356 -107.44 -1.94 208.54
CA GLU A 356 -108.88 -1.67 208.62
C GLU A 356 -109.69 -2.87 209.17
N GLU A 357 -109.27 -4.11 208.88
CA GLU A 357 -109.88 -5.31 209.49
C GLU A 357 -109.61 -5.41 211.00
N MET A 358 -108.41 -5.02 211.45
CA MET A 358 -108.10 -4.92 212.88
C MET A 358 -108.99 -3.88 213.59
N LYS A 359 -109.30 -2.75 212.94
CA LYS A 359 -110.22 -1.74 213.48
C LYS A 359 -111.67 -2.22 213.54
N ARG A 360 -112.13 -3.05 212.59
CA ARG A 360 -113.51 -3.61 212.60
C ARG A 360 -113.71 -4.68 213.67
N LEU A 361 -112.68 -5.47 214.00
CA LEU A 361 -112.78 -6.47 215.06
C LEU A 361 -112.64 -5.88 216.47
N GLN A 362 -111.90 -4.76 216.62
CA GLN A 362 -111.91 -3.99 217.87
C GLN A 362 -113.26 -3.31 218.16
N ALA A 363 -114.07 -3.01 217.14
CA ALA A 363 -115.38 -2.36 217.29
C ALA A 363 -116.53 -3.32 217.68
N ARG A 364 -116.32 -4.65 217.68
CA ARG A 364 -117.37 -5.64 218.01
C ARG A 364 -117.26 -6.26 219.42
N MET A 365 -116.42 -5.70 220.29
CA MET A 365 -116.44 -5.95 221.75
C MET A 365 -117.18 -4.84 222.55
N GLN A 366 -118.00 -4.00 221.93
CA GLN A 366 -118.79 -2.98 222.65
C GLN A 366 -120.29 -2.97 222.29
N ALA A 367 -120.85 -4.17 222.10
CA ALA A 367 -122.23 -4.55 222.39
C ALA A 367 -122.27 -6.08 222.51
#